data_AF-B5YJN6-F1
#
_entry.id   AF-B5YJN6-F1
#
_cell.length_a   1.000
_cell.length_b   1.000
_cell.length_c   1.000
_cell.angle_alpha   90.00
_cell.angle_beta   90.00
_cell.angle_gamma   90.00
#
_symmetry.space_group_name_H-M   'P 1'
#
loop_
_entity.id
_entity.type
_entity.pdbx_description
1 polymer ?
#
loop_
_entity_poly.entity_id
_entity_poly.type
_entity_poly.pdbx_seq_one_letter_code
_entity_poly.pdbx_strand_id
1 'polypeptide(L)'
;MKQKPEDVQTLKEKLFAQKKKLVIGIFVFLGIVFLITGFYVYNLKQETDAKELQYEAYKALLQQKFSQAGDLFIKAYEKKKNITYLINAGYAYSFAGDNKKAIEYLSKVASMNDENFSNLAKFKMAMIYLKDNDKERATKTLKEIIDGKSTVMKDVALFEMAKISDNKDEAKKYYEEIINKFPSSTMVESAKAELQKLSN
;
A
#
# COMPACT_ATOMS: atom_id res chain seq x y z
N MET A 1 -1.25 13.96 71.61
CA MET A 1 -0.55 15.06 70.91
C MET A 1 -1.61 15.98 70.30
N LYS A 2 -1.79 17.19 70.83
CA LYS A 2 -2.76 18.17 70.29
C LYS A 2 -2.14 18.82 69.04
N GLN A 3 -2.80 18.72 67.88
CA GLN A 3 -2.42 19.50 66.70
C GLN A 3 -2.48 20.99 67.07
N LYS A 4 -1.37 21.71 66.88
CA LYS A 4 -1.38 23.18 66.97
C LYS A 4 -2.36 23.72 65.92
N PRO A 5 -3.22 24.71 66.27
CA PRO A 5 -4.08 25.34 65.28
C PRO A 5 -3.21 25.97 64.19
N GLU A 6 -3.52 25.67 62.92
CA GLU A 6 -2.84 26.31 61.80
C GLU A 6 -3.05 27.83 61.88
N ASP A 7 -1.96 28.58 61.87
CA ASP A 7 -2.04 30.03 61.81
C ASP A 7 -2.67 30.45 60.47
N VAL A 8 -3.50 31.50 60.51
CA VAL A 8 -4.23 32.06 59.37
C VAL A 8 -3.27 32.38 58.21
N GLN A 9 -2.04 32.78 58.53
CA GLN A 9 -1.00 33.06 57.54
C GLN A 9 -0.62 31.80 56.74
N THR A 10 -0.37 30.67 57.42
CA THR A 10 -0.11 29.36 56.81
C THR A 10 -1.27 28.90 55.91
N LEU A 11 -2.52 29.15 56.32
CA LEU A 11 -3.70 28.80 55.52
C LEU A 11 -3.76 29.61 54.20
N LYS A 12 -3.47 30.92 54.27
CA LYS A 12 -3.42 31.81 53.10
C LYS A 12 -2.33 31.40 52.11
N GLU A 13 -1.15 31.04 52.61
CA GLU A 13 -0.03 30.59 51.77
C GLU A 13 -0.35 29.27 51.04
N LYS A 14 -0.96 28.30 51.74
CA LYS A 14 -1.42 27.04 51.11
C LYS A 14 -2.47 27.30 50.04
N LEU A 15 -3.44 28.18 50.29
CA LEU A 15 -4.46 28.55 49.31
C LEU A 15 -3.85 29.23 48.07
N PHE A 16 -2.88 30.13 48.27
CA PHE A 16 -2.18 30.78 47.16
C PHE A 16 -1.37 29.78 46.33
N ALA A 17 -0.66 28.86 46.98
CA ALA A 17 0.09 27.80 46.31
C ALA A 17 -0.82 26.84 45.53
N GLN A 18 -1.98 26.48 46.08
CA GLN A 18 -2.98 25.66 45.39
C GLN A 18 -3.58 26.38 44.17
N LYS A 19 -3.93 27.67 44.30
CA LYS A 19 -4.40 28.49 43.18
C LYS A 19 -3.36 28.59 42.07
N LYS A 20 -2.09 28.82 42.43
CA LYS A 20 -0.98 28.85 41.46
C LYS A 20 -0.83 27.50 40.72
N LYS A 21 -0.89 26.38 41.44
CA LYS A 21 -0.87 25.04 40.84
C LYS A 21 -2.06 24.80 39.91
N LEU A 22 -3.26 25.22 40.30
CA LEU A 22 -4.47 25.10 39.49
C LEU A 22 -4.35 25.91 38.20
N VAL A 23 -3.88 27.16 38.27
CA VAL A 23 -3.67 28.02 37.10
C VAL A 23 -2.63 27.42 36.16
N ILE A 24 -1.50 26.94 36.69
CA ILE A 24 -0.48 26.24 35.88
C ILE A 24 -1.11 24.99 35.23
N GLY A 25 -1.89 24.21 35.97
CA GLY A 25 -2.59 23.03 35.47
C GLY A 25 -3.55 23.35 34.32
N ILE A 26 -4.31 24.44 34.43
CA ILE A 26 -5.21 24.93 33.36
C ILE A 26 -4.40 25.31 32.12
N PHE A 27 -3.30 26.06 32.26
CA PHE A 27 -2.47 26.43 31.12
C PHE A 27 -1.83 25.23 30.43
N VAL A 28 -1.34 24.26 31.21
CA VAL A 28 -0.82 22.99 30.67
C VAL A 28 -1.91 22.23 29.93
N PHE A 29 -3.11 22.13 30.52
CA PHE A 29 -4.24 21.47 29.89
C PHE A 29 -4.66 22.15 28.58
N LEU A 30 -4.80 23.48 28.58
CA LEU A 30 -5.13 24.25 27.37
C LEU A 30 -4.05 24.11 26.29
N GLY A 31 -2.78 24.09 26.68
CA GLY A 31 -1.67 23.83 25.76
C GLY A 31 -1.77 22.44 25.11
N ILE A 32 -2.07 21.41 25.89
CA ILE A 32 -2.27 20.04 25.37
C ILE A 32 -3.48 19.99 24.42
N VAL A 33 -4.62 20.57 24.81
CA VAL A 33 -5.81 20.65 23.95
C VAL A 33 -5.50 21.33 22.63
N PHE A 34 -4.79 22.47 22.66
CA PHE A 34 -4.41 23.19 21.46
C PHE A 34 -3.51 22.36 20.53
N LEU A 35 -2.53 21.63 21.08
CA LEU A 35 -1.68 20.74 20.31
C LEU A 35 -2.46 19.59 19.67
N ILE A 36 -3.38 18.96 20.42
CA ILE A 36 -4.23 17.88 19.91
C ILE A 36 -5.14 18.40 18.78
N THR A 37 -5.81 19.54 18.99
CA THR A 37 -6.68 20.15 17.96
C THR A 37 -5.87 20.55 16.72
N GLY A 38 -4.71 21.16 16.89
CA GLY A 38 -3.82 21.51 15.79
C GLY A 38 -3.38 20.28 14.98
N PHE A 39 -2.98 19.20 15.67
CA PHE A 39 -2.61 17.94 15.02
C PHE A 39 -3.79 17.30 14.30
N TYR A 40 -4.99 17.33 14.89
CA TYR A 40 -6.21 16.80 14.27
C TYR A 40 -6.58 17.56 12.98
N VAL A 41 -6.60 18.90 13.02
CA VAL A 41 -6.89 19.75 11.85
C VAL A 41 -5.85 19.53 10.75
N TYR A 42 -4.56 19.44 11.12
CA TYR A 42 -3.50 19.15 10.17
C TYR A 42 -3.69 17.79 9.46
N ASN A 43 -4.02 16.74 10.21
CA ASN A 43 -4.27 15.41 9.64
C ASN A 43 -5.50 15.38 8.74
N LEU A 44 -6.58 16.07 9.12
CA LEU A 44 -7.77 16.20 8.27
C LEU A 44 -7.43 16.91 6.95
N LYS A 45 -6.66 18.00 7.01
CA LYS A 45 -6.23 18.71 5.80
C LYS A 45 -5.39 17.82 4.89
N GLN A 46 -4.42 17.09 5.43
CA GLN A 46 -3.60 16.15 4.66
C GLN A 46 -4.45 15.07 3.98
N GLU A 47 -5.51 14.60 4.63
CA GLU A 47 -6.44 13.63 4.04
C GLU A 47 -7.27 14.23 2.90
N THR A 48 -7.81 15.44 3.08
CA THR A 48 -8.54 16.15 2.03
C THR A 48 -7.66 16.43 0.82
N ASP A 49 -6.46 17.00 1.03
CA ASP A 49 -5.49 17.27 -0.03
C ASP A 49 -5.16 15.99 -0.82
N ALA A 50 -4.95 14.85 -0.12
CA ALA A 50 -4.67 13.58 -0.78
C ALA A 50 -5.84 13.07 -1.64
N LYS A 51 -7.08 13.24 -1.17
CA LYS A 51 -8.29 12.85 -1.91
C LYS A 51 -8.51 13.72 -3.16
N GLU A 52 -8.26 15.01 -3.07
CA GLU A 52 -8.31 15.92 -4.23
C GLU A 52 -7.28 15.53 -5.28
N LEU A 53 -6.03 15.30 -4.87
CA LEU A 53 -4.96 14.82 -5.77
C LEU A 53 -5.31 13.48 -6.42
N GLN A 54 -5.90 12.55 -5.65
CA GLN A 54 -6.37 11.27 -6.18
C GLN A 54 -7.47 11.46 -7.23
N TYR A 55 -8.43 12.34 -6.98
CA TYR A 55 -9.50 12.66 -7.93
C TYR A 55 -8.93 13.23 -9.24
N GLU A 56 -7.98 14.16 -9.15
CA GLU A 56 -7.29 14.71 -10.31
C GLU A 56 -6.49 13.64 -11.05
N ALA A 57 -5.84 12.71 -10.33
CA ALA A 57 -5.11 11.60 -10.93
C ALA A 57 -6.03 10.71 -11.78
N TYR A 58 -7.22 10.36 -11.25
CA TYR A 58 -8.20 9.59 -12.02
C TYR A 58 -8.75 10.37 -13.22
N LYS A 59 -8.98 11.68 -13.07
CA LYS A 59 -9.36 12.53 -14.21
C LYS A 59 -8.27 12.53 -15.29
N ALA A 60 -7.00 12.59 -14.90
CA ALA A 60 -5.87 12.50 -15.83
C ALA A 60 -5.79 11.13 -16.52
N LEU A 61 -6.06 10.02 -15.81
CA LEU A 61 -6.17 8.68 -16.41
C LEU A 61 -7.26 8.60 -17.48
N LEU A 62 -8.45 9.14 -17.21
CA LEU A 62 -9.56 9.19 -18.18
C LEU A 62 -9.21 10.01 -19.43
N GLN A 63 -8.35 11.02 -19.27
CA GLN A 63 -7.82 11.83 -20.36
C GLN A 63 -6.58 11.23 -21.03
N GLN A 64 -6.18 10.01 -20.66
CA GLN A 64 -4.97 9.33 -21.13
C GLN A 64 -3.66 10.09 -20.84
N LYS A 65 -3.68 11.02 -19.88
CA LYS A 65 -2.51 11.76 -19.40
C LYS A 65 -1.78 10.96 -18.33
N PHE A 66 -1.25 9.80 -18.73
CA PHE A 66 -0.78 8.78 -17.80
C PHE A 66 0.41 9.22 -16.93
N SER A 67 1.38 9.95 -17.48
CA SER A 67 2.52 10.47 -16.70
C SER A 67 2.06 11.45 -15.61
N GLN A 68 1.16 12.37 -15.97
CA GLN A 68 0.56 13.31 -15.02
C GLN A 68 -0.24 12.59 -13.92
N ALA A 69 -1.01 11.57 -14.28
CA ALA A 69 -1.73 10.76 -13.30
C ALA A 69 -0.77 10.09 -12.30
N GLY A 70 0.36 9.56 -12.80
CA GLY A 70 1.43 9.01 -11.97
C GLY A 70 1.95 10.03 -10.96
N ASP A 71 2.32 11.23 -11.41
CA ASP A 71 2.80 12.30 -10.54
C ASP A 71 1.77 12.70 -9.47
N LEU A 72 0.48 12.79 -9.84
CA LEU A 72 -0.60 13.15 -8.91
C LEU A 72 -0.83 12.08 -7.83
N PHE A 73 -0.76 10.78 -8.17
CA PHE A 73 -0.81 9.72 -7.17
C PHE A 73 0.39 9.76 -6.21
N ILE A 74 1.59 10.10 -6.70
CA ILE A 74 2.77 10.27 -5.83
C ILE A 74 2.57 11.44 -4.87
N LYS A 75 2.07 12.59 -5.35
CA LYS A 75 1.73 13.72 -4.48
C LYS A 75 0.67 13.32 -3.44
N ALA A 76 -0.35 12.54 -3.83
CA ALA A 76 -1.36 12.05 -2.89
C ALA A 76 -0.73 11.16 -1.80
N TYR A 77 0.24 10.31 -2.15
CA TYR A 77 1.02 9.50 -1.21
C TYR A 77 1.91 10.32 -0.26
N GLU A 78 2.45 11.43 -0.74
CA GLU A 78 3.22 12.36 0.10
C GLU A 78 2.35 13.03 1.15
N LYS A 79 1.11 13.40 0.80
CA LYS A 79 0.12 13.98 1.71
C LYS A 79 -0.39 12.96 2.73
N LYS A 80 -0.83 11.79 2.26
CA LYS A 80 -1.34 10.71 3.12
C LYS A 80 -0.82 9.37 2.61
N LYS A 81 -0.04 8.69 3.47
CA LYS A 81 0.51 7.37 3.15
C LYS A 81 -0.64 6.37 2.95
N ASN A 82 -0.81 5.96 1.70
CA ASN A 82 -1.73 4.91 1.29
C ASN A 82 -1.07 4.10 0.17
N ILE A 83 -0.94 2.79 0.38
CA ILE A 83 -0.24 1.87 -0.53
C ILE A 83 -0.86 1.89 -1.93
N THR A 84 -2.18 2.05 -2.02
CA THR A 84 -2.90 2.05 -3.29
C THR A 84 -2.45 3.18 -4.22
N TYR A 85 -2.01 4.32 -3.66
CA TYR A 85 -1.48 5.43 -4.46
C TYR A 85 -0.18 5.06 -5.15
N LEU A 86 0.72 4.33 -4.49
CA LEU A 86 1.96 3.85 -5.12
C LEU A 86 1.68 2.82 -6.22
N ILE A 87 0.73 1.91 -5.98
CA ILE A 87 0.31 0.91 -6.99
C ILE A 87 -0.28 1.61 -8.21
N ASN A 88 -1.17 2.58 -8.00
CA ASN A 88 -1.81 3.33 -9.07
C ASN A 88 -0.81 4.22 -9.83
N ALA A 89 0.17 4.81 -9.14
CA ALA A 89 1.26 5.54 -9.78
C ALA A 89 2.08 4.60 -10.67
N GLY A 90 2.49 3.44 -10.15
CA GLY A 90 3.22 2.43 -10.91
C GLY A 90 2.46 1.98 -12.16
N TYR A 91 1.16 1.75 -12.03
CA TYR A 91 0.29 1.43 -13.16
C TYR A 91 0.22 2.58 -14.18
N ALA A 92 0.00 3.82 -13.73
CA ALA A 92 -0.06 4.98 -14.61
C ALA A 92 1.25 5.19 -15.38
N TYR A 93 2.41 5.06 -14.73
CA TYR A 93 3.70 5.17 -15.42
C TYR A 93 3.93 4.06 -16.45
N SER A 94 3.48 2.83 -16.18
CA SER A 94 3.53 1.74 -17.15
C SER A 94 2.70 2.03 -18.42
N PHE A 95 1.52 2.64 -18.26
CA PHE A 95 0.71 3.12 -19.38
C PHE A 95 1.35 4.29 -20.12
N ALA A 96 2.09 5.14 -19.42
CA ALA A 96 2.88 6.21 -20.02
C ALA A 96 4.12 5.70 -20.78
N GLY A 97 4.46 4.41 -20.67
CA GLY A 97 5.70 3.83 -21.19
C GLY A 97 6.94 4.13 -20.34
N ASP A 98 6.78 4.81 -19.19
CA ASP A 98 7.86 5.05 -18.23
C ASP A 98 8.00 3.85 -17.29
N ASN A 99 8.48 2.74 -17.85
CA ASN A 99 8.63 1.49 -17.11
C ASN A 99 9.64 1.63 -15.95
N LYS A 100 10.62 2.53 -16.05
CA LYS A 100 11.57 2.80 -14.98
C LYS A 100 10.86 3.35 -13.74
N LYS A 101 10.05 4.41 -13.88
CA LYS A 101 9.26 4.94 -12.76
C LYS A 101 8.22 3.92 -12.29
N ALA A 102 7.60 3.19 -13.21
CA ALA A 102 6.64 2.16 -12.85
C ALA A 102 7.25 1.12 -11.90
N ILE A 103 8.39 0.55 -12.28
CA ILE A 103 9.14 -0.41 -11.46
C ILE A 103 9.63 0.23 -10.14
N GLU A 104 10.10 1.47 -10.15
CA GLU A 104 10.53 2.16 -8.92
C GLU A 104 9.42 2.18 -7.85
N TYR A 105 8.22 2.64 -8.21
CA TYR A 105 7.13 2.77 -7.24
C TYR A 105 6.48 1.45 -6.87
N LEU A 106 6.39 0.49 -7.81
CA LEU A 106 5.93 -0.86 -7.50
C LEU A 106 6.92 -1.59 -6.58
N SER A 107 8.23 -1.37 -6.75
CA SER A 107 9.25 -1.98 -5.88
C SER A 107 9.13 -1.51 -4.43
N LYS A 108 8.76 -0.24 -4.20
CA LYS A 108 8.47 0.28 -2.85
C LYS A 108 7.31 -0.47 -2.18
N VAL A 109 6.33 -0.94 -2.95
CA VAL A 109 5.20 -1.74 -2.44
C VAL A 109 5.61 -3.20 -2.27
N ALA A 110 6.38 -3.75 -3.21
CA ALA A 110 6.88 -5.12 -3.14
C ALA A 110 7.77 -5.37 -1.90
N SER A 111 8.45 -4.34 -1.39
CA SER A 111 9.27 -4.43 -0.17
C SER A 111 8.49 -4.22 1.14
N MET A 112 7.17 -4.05 1.10
CA MET A 112 6.35 -3.88 2.31
C MET A 112 5.98 -5.24 2.93
N ASN A 113 5.70 -5.24 4.24
CA ASN A 113 5.36 -6.45 4.99
C ASN A 113 3.98 -7.04 4.64
N ASP A 114 3.11 -6.28 3.98
CA ASP A 114 1.82 -6.78 3.50
C ASP A 114 2.03 -7.60 2.23
N GLU A 115 2.03 -8.92 2.39
CA GLU A 115 2.31 -9.86 1.31
C GLU A 115 1.25 -9.83 0.19
N ASN A 116 0.00 -9.45 0.50
CA ASN A 116 -1.05 -9.37 -0.51
C ASN A 116 -0.79 -8.20 -1.46
N PHE A 117 -0.46 -7.03 -0.92
CA PHE A 117 -0.07 -5.88 -1.74
C PHE A 117 1.29 -6.09 -2.41
N SER A 118 2.23 -6.74 -1.73
CA SER A 118 3.53 -7.10 -2.29
C SER A 118 3.37 -7.98 -3.53
N ASN A 119 2.56 -9.04 -3.46
CA ASN A 119 2.30 -9.94 -4.58
C ASN A 119 1.61 -9.23 -5.75
N LEU A 120 0.65 -8.33 -5.47
CA LEU A 120 0.03 -7.52 -6.52
C LEU A 120 1.04 -6.61 -7.22
N ALA A 121 1.95 -5.97 -6.46
CA ALA A 121 2.99 -5.12 -7.03
C ALA A 121 4.00 -5.92 -7.85
N LYS A 122 4.48 -7.07 -7.32
CA LYS A 122 5.35 -8.01 -8.03
C LYS A 122 4.72 -8.49 -9.33
N PHE A 123 3.43 -8.85 -9.31
CA PHE A 123 2.75 -9.27 -10.52
C PHE A 123 2.74 -8.17 -11.58
N LYS A 124 2.42 -6.93 -11.20
CA LYS A 124 2.47 -5.78 -12.12
C LYS A 124 3.89 -5.55 -12.66
N MET A 125 4.92 -5.70 -11.83
CA MET A 125 6.33 -5.63 -12.27
C MET A 125 6.65 -6.72 -13.28
N ALA A 126 6.23 -7.97 -13.04
CA ALA A 126 6.43 -9.07 -13.98
C ALA A 126 5.77 -8.79 -15.33
N MET A 127 4.56 -8.23 -15.34
CA MET A 127 3.88 -7.86 -16.60
C MET A 127 4.62 -6.75 -17.36
N ILE A 128 5.22 -5.79 -16.65
CA ILE A 128 6.08 -4.77 -17.26
C ILE A 128 7.32 -5.42 -17.86
N TYR A 129 7.98 -6.32 -17.14
CA TYR A 129 9.14 -7.06 -17.64
C TYR A 129 8.80 -7.88 -18.89
N LEU A 130 7.66 -8.58 -18.91
CA LEU A 130 7.21 -9.30 -20.11
C LEU A 130 6.95 -8.38 -21.30
N LYS A 131 6.33 -7.22 -21.08
CA LYS A 131 6.13 -6.21 -22.13
C LYS A 131 7.46 -5.70 -22.70
N ASP A 132 8.51 -5.66 -21.88
CA ASP A 132 9.86 -5.26 -22.26
C ASP A 132 10.72 -6.43 -22.79
N ASN A 133 10.12 -7.60 -23.03
CA ASN A 133 10.79 -8.85 -23.41
C ASN A 133 11.83 -9.35 -22.39
N ASP A 134 11.79 -8.86 -21.15
CA ASP A 134 12.63 -9.33 -20.06
C ASP A 134 11.98 -10.51 -19.34
N LYS A 135 11.98 -11.64 -20.04
CA LYS A 135 11.39 -12.88 -19.55
C LYS A 135 12.08 -13.39 -18.28
N GLU A 136 13.39 -13.16 -18.13
CA GLU A 136 14.15 -13.60 -16.96
C GLU A 136 13.69 -12.91 -15.68
N ARG A 137 13.62 -11.57 -15.68
CA ARG A 137 13.13 -10.82 -14.51
C ARG A 137 11.66 -11.10 -14.25
N ALA A 138 10.84 -11.23 -15.29
CA ALA A 138 9.44 -11.63 -15.11
C ALA A 138 9.31 -12.99 -14.41
N THR A 139 10.05 -14.00 -14.90
CA THR A 139 10.06 -15.36 -14.33
C THR A 139 10.48 -15.34 -12.87
N LYS A 140 11.57 -14.64 -12.54
CA LYS A 140 12.04 -14.49 -11.17
C LYS A 140 10.97 -13.86 -10.27
N THR A 141 10.38 -12.75 -10.71
CA THR A 141 9.36 -12.05 -9.93
C THR A 141 8.07 -12.86 -9.75
N LEU A 142 7.64 -13.63 -10.75
CA LEU A 142 6.48 -14.52 -10.62
C LEU A 142 6.75 -15.68 -9.66
N LYS A 143 7.96 -16.26 -9.69
CA LYS A 143 8.37 -17.30 -8.73
C LYS A 143 8.31 -16.81 -7.29
N GLU A 144 8.72 -15.57 -7.02
CA GLU A 144 8.60 -15.00 -5.67
C GLU A 144 7.15 -14.93 -5.16
N ILE A 145 6.16 -14.79 -6.04
CA ILE A 145 4.73 -14.85 -5.67
C ILE A 145 4.32 -16.29 -5.35
N ILE A 146 4.72 -17.22 -6.21
CA ILE A 146 4.38 -18.66 -6.11
C ILE A 146 4.97 -19.29 -4.83
N ASP A 147 6.21 -18.94 -4.52
CA ASP A 147 6.96 -19.46 -3.37
C ASP A 147 6.61 -18.75 -2.05
N GLY A 148 5.83 -17.66 -2.11
CA GLY A 148 5.37 -16.90 -0.95
C GLY A 148 4.42 -17.69 -0.03
N LYS A 149 4.02 -17.11 1.10
CA LYS A 149 3.00 -17.67 2.01
C LYS A 149 1.59 -17.28 1.60
N SER A 150 1.38 -16.06 1.09
CA SER A 150 0.06 -15.57 0.69
C SER A 150 -0.47 -16.33 -0.53
N THR A 151 -1.76 -16.67 -0.53
CA THR A 151 -2.43 -17.25 -1.70
C THR A 151 -2.86 -16.20 -2.73
N VAL A 152 -2.83 -14.92 -2.37
CA VAL A 152 -3.24 -13.81 -3.25
C VAL A 152 -2.26 -13.70 -4.43
N MET A 153 -2.83 -13.66 -5.64
CA MET A 153 -2.13 -13.63 -6.94
C MET A 153 -1.37 -14.90 -7.33
N LYS A 154 -1.37 -15.97 -6.52
CA LYS A 154 -0.62 -17.19 -6.86
C LYS A 154 -1.15 -17.91 -8.08
N ASP A 155 -2.48 -18.05 -8.18
CA ASP A 155 -3.16 -18.64 -9.33
C ASP A 155 -2.86 -17.86 -10.62
N VAL A 156 -2.92 -16.53 -10.56
CA VAL A 156 -2.58 -15.67 -11.71
C VAL A 156 -1.08 -15.78 -12.05
N ALA A 157 -0.20 -15.84 -11.06
CA ALA A 157 1.23 -15.97 -11.28
C ALA A 157 1.60 -17.32 -11.89
N LEU A 158 0.97 -18.41 -11.43
CA LEU A 158 1.08 -19.75 -12.03
C LEU A 158 0.61 -19.74 -13.48
N PHE A 159 -0.51 -19.07 -13.77
CA PHE A 159 -1.07 -19.02 -15.11
C PHE A 159 -0.14 -18.30 -16.09
N GLU A 160 0.42 -17.16 -15.68
CA GLU A 160 1.39 -16.43 -16.49
C GLU A 160 2.73 -17.19 -16.61
N MET A 161 3.19 -17.86 -15.54
CA MET A 161 4.37 -18.74 -15.61
C MET A 161 4.19 -19.88 -16.62
N ALA A 162 3.00 -20.48 -16.67
CA ALA A 162 2.67 -21.51 -17.64
C ALA A 162 2.74 -20.98 -19.08
N LYS A 163 2.14 -19.81 -19.33
CA LYS A 163 2.12 -19.17 -20.66
C LYS A 163 3.51 -18.81 -21.17
N ILE A 164 4.40 -18.41 -20.28
CA ILE A 164 5.77 -18.03 -20.67
C ILE A 164 6.73 -19.20 -20.62
N SER A 165 6.39 -20.39 -20.12
CA SER A 165 7.36 -21.49 -20.08
C SER A 165 7.68 -22.00 -21.49
N ASP A 166 8.98 -22.17 -21.79
CA ASP A 166 9.44 -22.78 -23.04
C ASP A 166 9.31 -24.32 -23.01
N ASN A 167 9.13 -24.89 -21.81
CA ASN A 167 9.01 -26.32 -21.62
C ASN A 167 7.54 -26.70 -21.42
N LYS A 168 6.98 -27.47 -22.36
CA LYS A 168 5.60 -27.92 -22.31
C LYS A 168 5.26 -28.67 -21.02
N ASP A 169 6.15 -29.50 -20.49
CA ASP A 169 5.90 -30.26 -19.27
C ASP A 169 5.89 -29.37 -18.03
N GLU A 170 6.71 -28.31 -18.02
CA GLU A 170 6.68 -27.31 -16.95
C GLU A 170 5.39 -26.47 -17.02
N ALA A 171 4.99 -26.04 -18.23
CA ALA A 171 3.72 -25.35 -18.44
C ALA A 171 2.52 -26.19 -17.95
N LYS A 172 2.49 -27.49 -18.28
CA LYS A 172 1.45 -28.43 -17.82
C LYS A 172 1.37 -28.46 -16.29
N LYS A 173 2.51 -28.60 -15.60
CA LYS A 173 2.56 -28.62 -14.13
C LYS A 173 1.94 -27.36 -13.51
N TYR A 174 2.21 -26.18 -14.07
CA TYR A 174 1.62 -24.94 -13.57
C TYR A 174 0.10 -24.89 -13.77
N TYR A 175 -0.41 -25.33 -14.92
CA TYR A 175 -1.86 -25.41 -15.14
C TYR A 175 -2.54 -26.44 -14.23
N GLU A 176 -1.95 -27.62 -14.06
CA GLU A 176 -2.42 -28.64 -13.12
C GLU A 176 -2.43 -28.11 -11.68
N GLU A 177 -1.44 -27.34 -11.29
CA GLU A 177 -1.39 -26.73 -9.96
C GLU A 177 -2.55 -25.75 -9.72
N ILE A 178 -2.91 -24.94 -10.72
CA ILE A 178 -4.08 -24.06 -10.65
C ILE A 178 -5.35 -24.88 -10.43
N ILE A 179 -5.56 -25.91 -11.24
CA ILE A 179 -6.78 -26.75 -11.21
C ILE A 179 -6.91 -27.46 -9.87
N ASN A 180 -5.79 -28.00 -9.35
CA ASN A 180 -5.80 -28.84 -8.15
C ASN A 180 -5.78 -28.03 -6.84
N LYS A 181 -4.99 -26.95 -6.77
CA LYS A 181 -4.80 -26.18 -5.54
C LYS A 181 -5.70 -24.95 -5.44
N PHE A 182 -6.20 -24.44 -6.56
CA PHE A 182 -7.04 -23.23 -6.60
C PHE A 182 -8.38 -23.49 -7.33
N PRO A 183 -9.19 -24.47 -6.90
CA PRO A 183 -10.39 -24.89 -7.64
C PRO A 183 -11.48 -23.82 -7.75
N SER A 184 -11.44 -22.78 -6.91
CA SER A 184 -12.35 -21.61 -6.98
C SER A 184 -11.79 -20.44 -7.79
N SER A 185 -10.58 -20.55 -8.35
CA SER A 185 -9.98 -19.50 -9.16
C SER A 185 -10.74 -19.31 -10.47
N THR A 186 -10.87 -18.04 -10.88
CA THR A 186 -11.39 -17.69 -12.21
C THR A 186 -10.50 -18.20 -13.36
N MET A 187 -9.25 -18.60 -13.06
CA MET A 187 -8.30 -19.13 -14.03
C MET A 187 -8.50 -20.63 -14.33
N VAL A 188 -9.32 -21.36 -13.56
CA VAL A 188 -9.42 -22.83 -13.68
C VAL A 188 -9.88 -23.27 -15.07
N GLU A 189 -10.92 -22.65 -15.62
CA GLU A 189 -11.44 -23.04 -16.94
C GLU A 189 -10.45 -22.70 -18.06
N SER A 190 -9.76 -21.57 -17.97
CA SER A 190 -8.68 -21.23 -18.90
C SER A 190 -7.50 -22.20 -18.77
N ALA A 191 -7.11 -22.58 -17.55
CA ALA A 191 -6.03 -23.54 -17.32
C ALA A 191 -6.35 -24.92 -17.89
N LYS A 192 -7.59 -25.41 -17.74
CA LYS A 192 -8.04 -26.66 -18.37
C LYS A 192 -7.95 -26.60 -19.90
N ALA A 193 -8.42 -25.50 -20.49
CA ALA A 193 -8.40 -25.33 -21.94
C ALA A 193 -6.96 -25.30 -22.49
N GLU A 194 -6.03 -24.59 -21.85
CA GLU A 194 -4.62 -24.57 -22.25
C GLU A 194 -3.93 -25.94 -22.02
N LEU A 195 -4.23 -26.62 -20.90
CA LEU A 195 -3.70 -27.95 -20.61
C LEU A 195 -4.12 -28.98 -21.67
N GLN A 196 -5.38 -28.92 -22.15
CA GLN A 196 -5.87 -29.77 -23.23
C GLN A 196 -5.10 -29.52 -24.54
N LYS A 197 -4.84 -28.26 -24.90
CA LYS A 197 -4.06 -27.92 -26.10
C LYS A 197 -2.63 -28.46 -26.05
N LEU A 198 -2.01 -28.48 -24.86
CA LEU A 198 -0.67 -29.02 -24.66
C LEU A 198 -0.59 -30.55 -24.65
N SER A 199 -1.75 -31.22 -24.56
CA SER A 199 -1.86 -32.69 -24.51
C SER A 199 -2.19 -33.32 -25.86
N ASN A 200 -2.57 -32.49 -26.83
CA ASN A 200 -2.72 -32.85 -28.24
C ASN A 200 -1.44 -32.54 -29.01
#